data_AF-A0A538I8I6-F1
#
_entry.id   AF-A0A538I8I6-F1
#
_cell.length_a   1.000
_cell.length_b   1.000
_cell.length_c   1.000
_cell.angle_alpha   90.00
_cell.angle_beta   90.00
_cell.angle_gamma   90.00
#
_symmetry.space_group_name_H-M   'P 1'
#
loop_
_entity.id
_entity.type
_entity.pdbx_description
1 polymer ?
#
loop_
_entity_poly.entity_id
_entity_poly.type
_entity_poly.pdbx_seq_one_letter_code
_entity_poly.pdbx_strand_id
1 'polypeptide(L)'
;MIQLALVVAAGSLVSGLVLAYLLRRAPTVWIQLAGLALIAVCVPLTAVLLSGWVMFHMGADEKILAVAAGSATAAVFAALVLARSITASLRRVGAASHSLAAGELSARAPVDGAREIGELADSFNAMAAGLEQLFDARRELVAWASHDLRAPIASMQAMLEAIED
;
A
#
# COMPACT_ATOMS: atom_id res chain seq x y z
N MET A 1 -1.16 -9.13 -44.72
CA MET A 1 -2.27 -9.64 -43.86
C MET A 1 -1.82 -10.03 -42.44
N ILE A 2 -0.70 -10.75 -42.26
CA ILE A 2 -0.09 -11.04 -40.93
C ILE A 2 0.43 -9.76 -40.26
N GLN A 3 0.97 -8.82 -41.04
CA GLN A 3 1.46 -7.52 -40.53
C GLN A 3 0.36 -6.69 -39.85
N LEU A 4 -0.89 -6.75 -40.32
CA LEU A 4 -1.99 -5.96 -39.76
C LEU A 4 -2.43 -6.52 -38.39
N ALA A 5 -2.45 -7.84 -38.25
CA ALA A 5 -2.72 -8.51 -36.96
C ALA A 5 -1.60 -8.23 -35.94
N LEU A 6 -0.34 -8.25 -36.38
CA LEU A 6 0.81 -7.88 -35.56
C LEU A 6 0.75 -6.42 -35.09
N VAL A 7 0.33 -5.50 -35.96
CA VAL A 7 0.18 -4.08 -35.61
C VAL A 7 -0.94 -3.85 -34.60
N VAL A 8 -2.09 -4.53 -34.75
CA VAL A 8 -3.20 -4.41 -33.79
C VAL A 8 -2.85 -5.04 -32.44
N ALA A 9 -2.18 -6.20 -32.42
CA ALA A 9 -1.72 -6.85 -31.19
C ALA A 9 -0.61 -6.04 -30.49
N ALA A 10 0.34 -5.48 -31.24
CA ALA A 10 1.35 -4.60 -30.69
C ALA A 10 0.74 -3.29 -30.18
N GLY A 11 -0.26 -2.74 -30.88
CA GLY A 11 -0.97 -1.53 -30.47
C GLY A 11 -1.78 -1.70 -29.18
N SER A 12 -2.47 -2.83 -29.01
CA SER A 12 -3.20 -3.13 -27.77
C SER A 12 -2.26 -3.41 -26.60
N LEU A 13 -1.12 -4.06 -26.85
CA LEU A 13 -0.09 -4.32 -25.84
C LEU A 13 0.63 -3.04 -25.40
N VAL A 14 0.99 -2.17 -26.35
CA VAL A 14 1.60 -0.85 -26.07
C VAL A 14 0.59 0.06 -25.38
N SER A 15 -0.68 0.08 -25.82
CA SER A 15 -1.73 0.85 -25.16
C SER A 15 -1.94 0.37 -23.71
N GLY A 16 -2.01 -0.94 -23.49
CA GLY A 16 -2.11 -1.51 -22.14
C GLY A 16 -0.91 -1.18 -21.24
N LEU A 17 0.31 -1.24 -21.78
CA LEU A 17 1.54 -0.92 -21.03
C LEU A 17 1.68 0.58 -20.73
N VAL A 18 1.46 1.45 -21.72
CA VAL A 18 1.51 2.91 -21.58
C VAL A 18 0.46 3.38 -20.57
N LEU A 19 -0.71 2.75 -20.57
CA LEU A 19 -1.81 3.13 -19.70
C LEU A 19 -1.68 2.57 -18.28
N ALA A 20 -1.12 1.36 -18.11
CA ALA A 20 -0.69 0.86 -16.80
C ALA A 20 0.41 1.74 -16.18
N TYR A 21 1.30 2.27 -17.03
CA TYR A 21 2.32 3.24 -16.61
C TYR A 21 1.70 4.59 -16.22
N LEU A 22 0.70 5.08 -16.96
CA LEU A 22 -0.03 6.32 -16.62
C LEU A 22 -0.89 6.18 -15.35
N LEU A 23 -1.53 5.03 -15.13
CA LEU A 23 -2.31 4.77 -13.91
C LEU A 23 -1.45 4.72 -12.65
N ARG A 24 -0.19 4.27 -12.77
CA ARG A 24 0.78 4.36 -11.67
C ARG A 24 1.08 5.79 -11.22
N ARG A 25 0.82 6.80 -12.05
CA ARG A 25 0.92 8.21 -11.67
C ARG A 25 -0.33 8.75 -10.98
N ALA A 26 -1.44 8.01 -10.97
CA ALA A 26 -2.65 8.47 -10.30
C ALA A 26 -2.46 8.38 -8.78
N PRO A 27 -2.72 9.46 -8.04
CA PRO A 27 -2.44 9.52 -6.62
C PRO A 27 -3.40 8.66 -5.77
N THR A 28 -4.50 8.13 -6.30
CA THR A 28 -5.53 7.44 -5.51
C THR A 28 -5.72 5.97 -5.90
N VAL A 29 -5.77 5.06 -4.92
CA VAL A 29 -6.01 3.61 -5.11
C VAL A 29 -7.32 3.38 -5.86
N TRP A 30 -8.36 4.17 -5.55
CA TRP A 30 -9.67 4.00 -6.18
C TRP A 30 -9.63 4.34 -7.67
N ILE A 31 -8.89 5.39 -8.08
CA ILE A 31 -8.68 5.71 -9.50
C ILE A 31 -7.79 4.68 -10.17
N GLN A 32 -6.79 4.14 -9.46
CA GLN A 32 -5.97 3.04 -9.97
C GLN A 32 -6.80 1.79 -10.25
N LEU A 33 -7.68 1.40 -9.33
CA LEU A 33 -8.59 0.25 -9.48
C LEU A 33 -9.67 0.50 -10.53
N ALA A 34 -10.32 1.66 -10.51
CA ALA A 34 -11.34 2.03 -11.49
C ALA A 34 -10.75 2.13 -12.90
N GLY A 35 -9.57 2.75 -13.02
CA GLY A 35 -8.85 2.83 -14.28
C GLY A 35 -8.40 1.46 -14.79
N LEU A 36 -7.84 0.61 -13.92
CA LEU A 36 -7.46 -0.76 -14.29
C LEU A 36 -8.68 -1.57 -14.74
N ALA A 37 -9.80 -1.50 -14.01
CA ALA A 37 -11.03 -2.21 -14.34
C ALA A 37 -11.61 -1.74 -15.67
N LEU A 38 -11.64 -0.43 -15.90
CA LEU A 38 -12.13 0.15 -17.15
C LEU A 38 -11.28 -0.29 -18.34
N ILE A 39 -9.96 -0.36 -18.18
CA ILE A 39 -9.04 -0.85 -19.24
C ILE A 39 -9.20 -2.35 -19.46
N ALA A 40 -9.26 -3.13 -18.38
CA ALA A 40 -9.43 -4.57 -18.42
C ALA A 40 -10.73 -4.98 -19.14
N VAL A 41 -11.71 -4.07 -19.23
CA VAL A 41 -12.95 -4.26 -19.99
C VAL A 41 -12.86 -3.61 -21.38
N CYS A 42 -12.49 -2.34 -21.47
CA CYS A 42 -12.52 -1.59 -22.73
C CYS A 42 -11.49 -2.08 -23.77
N VAL A 43 -10.30 -2.51 -23.36
CA VAL A 43 -9.28 -3.02 -24.29
C VAL A 43 -9.72 -4.33 -24.96
N PRO A 44 -10.14 -5.38 -24.23
CA PRO A 44 -10.68 -6.57 -24.87
C PRO A 44 -11.98 -6.29 -25.63
N LEU A 45 -12.87 -5.42 -25.13
CA LEU A 45 -14.11 -5.10 -25.81
C LEU A 45 -13.86 -4.41 -27.16
N THR A 46 -12.97 -3.42 -27.20
CA THR A 46 -12.59 -2.73 -28.46
C THR A 46 -11.85 -3.66 -29.41
N ALA A 47 -10.96 -4.51 -28.90
CA ALA A 47 -10.32 -5.58 -29.67
C ALA A 47 -11.35 -6.50 -30.32
N VAL A 48 -12.34 -6.98 -29.56
CA VAL A 48 -13.40 -7.87 -30.05
C VAL A 48 -14.29 -7.16 -31.07
N LEU A 49 -14.69 -5.91 -30.82
CA LEU A 49 -15.53 -5.14 -31.75
C LEU A 49 -14.80 -4.82 -33.07
N LEU A 50 -13.54 -4.38 -32.99
CA LEU A 50 -12.71 -4.13 -34.17
C LEU A 50 -12.47 -5.43 -34.95
N SER A 51 -12.24 -6.54 -34.23
CA SER A 51 -12.06 -7.86 -34.83
C SER A 51 -13.33 -8.37 -35.51
N GLY A 52 -14.51 -8.14 -34.93
CA GLY A 52 -15.79 -8.46 -35.55
C GLY A 52 -16.07 -7.61 -36.80
N TRP A 53 -15.71 -6.32 -36.77
CA TRP A 53 -15.77 -5.44 -37.94
C TRP A 53 -14.86 -5.93 -39.07
N VAL A 54 -13.65 -6.39 -38.74
CA VAL A 54 -12.70 -7.00 -39.69
C VAL A 54 -13.21 -8.34 -40.25
N MET A 55 -13.86 -9.18 -39.43
CA MET A 55 -14.44 -10.46 -39.83
C MET A 55 -15.55 -10.29 -40.87
N PHE A 56 -16.33 -9.20 -40.79
CA PHE A 56 -17.37 -8.88 -41.76
C PHE A 56 -16.82 -8.54 -43.16
N HIS A 57 -15.52 -8.24 -43.28
CA HIS A 57 -14.85 -7.94 -44.55
C HIS A 57 -13.88 -9.03 -45.03
N MET A 58 -13.41 -9.94 -44.17
CA MET A 58 -12.56 -11.07 -44.54
C MET A 58 -12.81 -12.27 -43.61
N GLY A 59 -13.11 -13.45 -44.18
CA GLY A 59 -13.31 -14.71 -43.46
C GLY A 59 -12.02 -15.23 -42.81
N ALA A 60 -11.62 -14.65 -41.68
CA ALA A 60 -10.40 -14.99 -40.95
C ALA A 60 -10.69 -15.14 -39.45
N ASP A 61 -11.05 -16.36 -39.03
CA ASP A 61 -11.49 -16.71 -37.67
C ASP A 61 -10.33 -16.74 -36.64
N GLU A 62 -9.09 -16.94 -37.09
CA GLU A 62 -7.90 -17.10 -36.23
C GLU A 62 -7.42 -15.83 -35.53
N LYS A 63 -7.76 -14.64 -36.05
CA LYS A 63 -7.23 -13.36 -35.57
C LYS A 63 -7.95 -12.85 -34.32
N ILE A 64 -9.23 -13.19 -34.16
CA ILE A 64 -10.05 -12.76 -33.02
C ILE A 64 -9.49 -13.36 -31.72
N LEU A 65 -9.15 -14.65 -31.77
CA LEU A 65 -8.59 -15.37 -30.63
C LEU A 65 -7.24 -14.79 -30.19
N ALA A 66 -6.38 -14.42 -31.13
CA ALA A 66 -5.07 -13.86 -30.81
C ALA A 66 -5.18 -12.48 -30.13
N VAL A 67 -6.07 -11.60 -30.60
CA VAL A 67 -6.25 -10.27 -30.00
C VAL A 67 -6.99 -10.37 -28.66
N ALA A 68 -8.01 -11.23 -28.56
CA ALA A 68 -8.70 -11.49 -27.30
C ALA A 68 -7.73 -12.07 -26.24
N ALA A 69 -6.91 -13.05 -26.61
CA ALA A 69 -5.89 -13.60 -25.72
C ALA A 69 -4.86 -12.54 -25.31
N GLY A 70 -4.33 -11.77 -26.25
CA GLY A 70 -3.35 -10.72 -25.96
C GLY A 70 -3.88 -9.63 -25.02
N SER A 71 -5.11 -9.17 -25.26
CA SER A 71 -5.76 -8.17 -24.40
C SER A 71 -6.07 -8.71 -22.99
N ALA A 72 -6.53 -9.96 -22.89
CA ALA A 72 -6.76 -10.61 -21.60
C ALA A 72 -5.46 -10.80 -20.81
N THR A 73 -4.38 -11.26 -21.46
CA THR A 73 -3.07 -11.40 -20.82
C THR A 73 -2.52 -10.06 -20.35
N ALA A 74 -2.64 -9.00 -21.17
CA ALA A 74 -2.22 -7.65 -20.78
C ALA A 74 -2.99 -7.13 -19.57
N ALA A 75 -4.31 -7.34 -19.52
CA ALA A 75 -5.15 -6.94 -18.38
C ALA A 75 -4.76 -7.68 -17.09
N VAL A 76 -4.55 -9.00 -17.16
CA VAL A 76 -4.09 -9.80 -16.01
C VAL A 76 -2.73 -9.33 -15.53
N PHE A 77 -1.79 -9.07 -16.45
CA PHE A 77 -0.47 -8.58 -16.11
C PHE A 77 -0.51 -7.23 -15.39
N ALA A 78 -1.28 -6.27 -15.92
CA ALA A 78 -1.48 -4.97 -15.28
C ALA A 78 -2.09 -5.10 -13.87
N ALA A 79 -3.08 -5.99 -13.71
CA ALA A 79 -3.71 -6.25 -12.42
C ALA A 79 -2.73 -6.82 -11.39
N LEU A 80 -1.90 -7.79 -11.78
CA LEU A 80 -0.87 -8.37 -10.90
C LEU A 80 0.17 -7.34 -10.47
N VAL A 81 0.60 -6.46 -11.39
CA VAL A 81 1.56 -5.40 -11.09
C VAL A 81 0.98 -4.39 -10.09
N LEU A 82 -0.29 -4.00 -10.26
CA LEU A 82 -0.96 -3.09 -9.34
C LEU A 82 -1.13 -3.73 -7.95
N ALA A 83 -1.65 -4.97 -7.91
CA ALA A 83 -1.84 -5.72 -6.68
C ALA A 83 -0.53 -5.83 -5.88
N ARG A 84 0.58 -6.19 -6.55
CA ARG A 84 1.89 -6.28 -5.90
C ARG A 84 2.33 -4.95 -5.28
N SER A 85 2.08 -3.82 -5.95
CA SER A 85 2.47 -2.51 -5.41
C SER A 85 1.68 -2.13 -4.15
N ILE A 86 0.36 -2.32 -4.17
CA ILE A 86 -0.51 -2.03 -3.03
C ILE A 86 -0.15 -2.93 -1.85
N THR A 87 -0.01 -4.24 -2.08
CA THR A 87 0.38 -5.19 -1.02
C THR A 87 1.77 -4.89 -0.47
N ALA A 88 2.71 -4.43 -1.30
CA ALA A 88 4.05 -4.08 -0.82
C ALA A 88 4.03 -2.89 0.14
N SER A 89 3.32 -1.80 -0.17
CA SER A 89 3.21 -0.65 0.74
C SER A 89 2.44 -1.01 2.02
N LEU A 90 1.32 -1.75 1.93
CA LEU A 90 0.60 -2.22 3.12
C LEU A 90 1.46 -3.10 4.03
N ARG A 91 2.30 -3.97 3.46
CA ARG A 91 3.25 -4.77 4.25
C ARG A 91 4.28 -3.93 4.99
N ARG A 92 4.68 -2.76 4.46
CA ARG A 92 5.60 -1.85 5.16
C ARG A 92 4.94 -1.23 6.39
N VAL A 93 3.70 -0.77 6.25
CA VAL A 93 2.91 -0.27 7.40
C VAL A 93 2.70 -1.39 8.42
N GLY A 94 2.33 -2.59 7.97
CA GLY A 94 2.17 -3.76 8.85
C GLY A 94 3.46 -4.17 9.58
N ALA A 95 4.61 -4.08 8.90
CA ALA A 95 5.91 -4.34 9.52
C ALA A 95 6.24 -3.31 10.62
N ALA A 96 6.03 -2.01 10.34
CA ALA A 96 6.20 -0.96 11.34
C ALA A 96 5.26 -1.15 12.54
N SER A 97 4.01 -1.56 12.30
CA SER A 97 3.05 -1.90 13.36
C SER A 97 3.50 -3.08 14.20
N HIS A 98 4.09 -4.12 13.60
CA HIS A 98 4.65 -5.25 14.36
C HIS A 98 5.86 -4.83 15.20
N SER A 99 6.75 -3.99 14.67
CA SER A 99 7.88 -3.44 15.43
C SER A 99 7.41 -2.60 16.62
N LEU A 100 6.42 -1.74 16.41
CA LEU A 100 5.82 -0.93 17.49
C LEU A 100 5.19 -1.82 18.57
N ALA A 101 4.45 -2.86 18.16
CA ALA A 101 3.85 -3.82 19.10
C ALA A 101 4.89 -4.65 19.85
N ALA A 102 6.09 -4.85 19.28
CA ALA A 102 7.22 -5.51 19.94
C ALA A 102 7.96 -4.60 20.95
N GLY A 103 7.54 -3.34 21.09
CA GLY A 103 8.10 -2.37 22.04
C GLY A 103 9.06 -1.34 21.41
N GLU A 104 9.29 -1.38 20.09
CA GLU A 104 10.10 -0.38 19.41
C GLU A 104 9.27 0.89 19.14
N LEU A 105 9.19 1.77 20.15
CA LEU A 105 8.36 2.98 20.12
C LEU A 105 8.78 4.00 19.03
N SER A 106 10.04 3.92 18.59
CA SER A 106 10.59 4.76 17.52
C SER A 106 10.16 4.31 16.11
N ALA A 107 9.53 3.13 15.97
CA ALA A 107 9.16 2.57 14.67
C ALA A 107 8.17 3.48 13.93
N ARG A 108 8.43 3.72 12.64
CA ARG A 108 7.59 4.53 11.75
C ARG A 108 7.34 3.82 10.43
N ALA A 109 6.13 3.97 9.91
CA ALA A 109 5.77 3.50 8.58
C ALA A 109 6.22 4.52 7.52
N PRO A 110 6.80 4.07 6.38
CA PRO A 110 7.11 4.96 5.28
C PRO A 110 5.81 5.48 4.64
N VAL A 111 5.77 6.78 4.36
CA VAL A 111 4.65 7.44 3.68
C VAL A 111 4.88 7.32 2.18
N ASP A 112 4.59 6.14 1.63
CA ASP A 112 4.81 5.81 0.23
C ASP A 112 3.58 5.13 -0.42
N GLY A 113 3.60 5.09 -1.76
CA GLY A 113 2.53 4.47 -2.54
C GLY A 113 1.37 5.42 -2.85
N ALA A 114 0.18 4.84 -2.96
CA ALA A 114 -1.03 5.60 -3.23
C ALA A 114 -1.44 6.44 -2.00
N ARG A 115 -2.10 7.57 -2.25
CA ARG A 115 -2.49 8.57 -1.23
C ARG A 115 -3.21 7.94 -0.05
N GLU A 116 -4.16 7.04 -0.27
CA GLU A 116 -4.93 6.41 0.81
C GLU A 116 -4.03 5.54 1.72
N ILE A 117 -2.99 4.91 1.15
CA ILE A 117 -2.01 4.14 1.93
C ILE A 117 -1.04 5.10 2.65
N GLY A 118 -0.67 6.20 2.02
CA GLY A 118 0.10 7.29 2.65
C GLY A 118 -0.64 7.89 3.84
N GLU A 119 -1.92 8.22 3.70
CA GLU A 119 -2.78 8.74 4.78
C GLU A 119 -2.92 7.74 5.94
N LEU A 120 -2.96 6.43 5.65
CA LEU A 120 -2.90 5.38 6.67
C LEU A 120 -1.55 5.37 7.38
N ALA A 121 -0.44 5.49 6.64
CA ALA A 121 0.90 5.55 7.22
C ALA A 121 1.08 6.79 8.12
N ASP A 122 0.57 7.95 7.71
CA ASP A 122 0.57 9.17 8.50
C ASP A 122 -0.24 9.01 9.79
N SER A 123 -1.44 8.45 9.70
CA SER A 123 -2.29 8.17 10.85
C SER A 123 -1.63 7.20 11.83
N PHE A 124 -0.97 6.15 11.31
CA PHE A 124 -0.18 5.23 12.11
C PHE A 124 0.99 5.93 12.81
N ASN A 125 1.73 6.78 12.09
CA ASN A 125 2.87 7.51 12.65
C ASN A 125 2.45 8.50 13.75
N ALA A 126 1.31 9.16 13.59
CA ALA A 126 0.74 10.05 14.61
C ALA A 126 0.36 9.27 15.89
N MET A 127 -0.26 8.10 15.74
CA MET A 127 -0.55 7.21 16.87
C MET A 127 0.74 6.73 17.56
N ALA A 128 1.75 6.32 16.79
CA ALA A 128 3.04 5.87 17.31
C ALA A 128 3.74 6.97 18.13
N ALA A 129 3.74 8.21 17.63
CA ALA A 129 4.28 9.36 18.35
C ALA A 129 3.53 9.64 19.67
N GLY A 130 2.20 9.52 19.67
CA GLY A 130 1.40 9.67 20.89
C GLY A 130 1.70 8.59 21.94
N LEU A 131 1.92 7.35 21.51
CA LEU A 131 2.32 6.26 22.41
C LEU A 131 3.71 6.50 23.01
N GLU A 132 4.67 6.91 22.19
CA GLU A 132 6.04 7.25 22.65
C GLU A 132 6.00 8.33 23.74
N GLN A 133 5.25 9.41 23.52
CA GLN A 133 5.07 10.48 24.51
C GLN A 133 4.43 9.98 25.81
N LEU A 134 3.44 9.09 25.72
CA LEU A 134 2.77 8.52 26.91
C LEU A 134 3.74 7.66 27.73
N PHE A 135 4.60 6.89 27.06
CA PHE A 135 5.62 6.08 27.72
C PHE A 135 6.69 6.95 28.39
N ASP A 136 7.13 8.02 27.74
CA ASP A 136 8.08 8.97 28.31
C ASP A 136 7.51 9.67 29.56
N ALA A 137 6.27 10.17 29.46
CA ALA A 137 5.59 10.79 30.60
C ALA A 137 5.42 9.80 31.77
N ARG A 138 5.06 8.54 31.48
CA ARG A 138 4.99 7.49 32.52
C ARG A 138 6.34 7.27 33.18
N ARG A 139 7.43 7.25 32.42
CA ARG A 139 8.78 7.02 32.94
C ARG A 139 9.23 8.18 33.84
N GLU A 140 8.95 9.41 33.45
CA GLU A 140 9.22 10.61 34.24
C GLU A 140 8.42 10.61 35.55
N LEU A 141 7.13 10.27 35.49
CA LEU A 141 6.28 10.17 36.68
C LEU A 141 6.80 9.11 37.67
N VAL A 142 7.22 7.94 37.17
CA VAL A 142 7.79 6.88 38.03
C VAL A 142 9.11 7.34 38.65
N ALA A 143 9.96 8.04 37.89
CA ALA A 143 11.21 8.58 38.40
C ALA A 143 10.96 9.63 39.48
N TRP A 144 10.07 10.58 39.23
CA TRP A 144 9.68 11.62 40.18
C TRP A 144 9.10 11.02 41.47
N ALA A 145 8.14 10.09 41.35
CA ALA A 145 7.56 9.41 42.51
C ALA A 145 8.61 8.65 43.33
N SER A 146 9.59 8.00 42.68
CA SER A 146 10.67 7.29 43.39
C SER A 146 11.59 8.24 44.16
N HIS A 147 11.84 9.44 43.61
CA HIS A 147 12.63 10.47 44.28
C HIS A 147 11.88 11.06 45.48
N ASP A 148 10.60 11.39 45.31
CA ASP A 148 9.81 12.05 46.35
C ASP A 148 9.44 11.12 47.49
N LEU A 149 9.32 9.81 47.25
CA LEU A 149 9.07 8.81 48.30
C LEU A 149 10.33 8.45 49.11
N ARG A 150 11.54 8.66 48.56
CA ARG A 150 12.79 8.36 49.27
C ARG A 150 12.96 9.24 50.51
N ALA A 151 12.64 10.53 50.42
CA ALA A 151 12.75 11.48 51.51
C ALA A 151 11.86 11.15 52.74
N PRO A 152 10.55 10.89 52.60
CA PRO A 152 9.70 10.52 53.74
C PRO A 152 10.07 9.15 54.32
N ILE A 153 10.50 8.18 53.50
CA ILE A 153 10.96 6.88 54.01
C ILE A 153 12.20 7.04 54.88
N ALA A 154 13.19 7.83 54.43
CA ALA A 154 14.38 8.11 55.23
C ALA A 154 14.03 8.82 56.54
N SER A 155 13.07 9.75 56.53
CA SER A 155 12.58 10.41 57.75
C SER A 155 11.90 9.43 58.70
N MET A 156 11.10 8.48 58.21
CA MET A 156 10.45 7.46 59.05
C MET A 156 11.47 6.50 59.66
N GLN A 157 12.50 6.11 58.91
CA GLN A 157 13.60 5.29 59.42
C GLN A 157 14.38 6.02 60.52
N ALA A 158 14.71 7.30 60.33
CA ALA A 158 15.40 8.09 61.35
C ALA A 158 14.59 8.23 62.65
N MET A 159 13.26 8.35 62.56
CA MET A 159 12.39 8.36 63.74
C MET A 159 12.35 7.01 64.45
N LEU A 160 12.42 5.89 63.73
CA LEU A 160 12.47 4.56 64.33
C LEU A 160 13.81 4.32 65.05
N GLU A 161 14.94 4.70 64.44
CA GLU A 161 16.26 4.59 65.04
C GLU A 161 16.35 5.39 66.35
N ALA A 162 15.78 6.59 66.39
CA ALA A 162 15.75 7.44 67.58
C ALA A 162 14.86 6.93 68.73
N ILE A 163 14.01 5.94 68.47
CA ILE A 163 13.21 5.26 69.50
C ILE A 163 13.93 3.98 70.00
N GLU A 164 14.81 3.40 69.17
CA GLU A 164 15.56 2.19 69.50
C GLU A 164 16.81 2.49 70.36
N ASP A 165 17.39 3.69 70.23
CA ASP A 165 18.43 4.27 71.11
C ASP A 165 17.86 4.84 72.42
#